data_AF-A0A5C7A5A1-F1
#
_entry.id   AF-A0A5C7A5A1-F1
#
_cell.length_a   1.000
_cell.length_b   1.000
_cell.length_c   1.000
_cell.angle_alpha   90.00
_cell.angle_beta   90.00
_cell.angle_gamma   90.00
#
_symmetry.space_group_name_H-M   'P 1'
#
loop_
_entity.id
_entity.type
_entity.pdbx_description
1 polymer ?
#
loop_
_entity_poly.entity_id
_entity_poly.type
_entity_poly.pdbx_seq_one_letter_code
_entity_poly.pdbx_strand_id
1 'polypeptide(L)'
;MVKNKMLFSVLAAMSAGLVSPMSMAAAPAEFIHQDWQVVCDNTRTCRLAGYQAENNSDFPVSVLLIRRAGVNAGVSGKVKLGGAKDSSSKALLQLGSRHRISLFINDKDLGETKAFSTVTGDADFTPAQVTALLEALTKSSKIELVLRNSRWQLSDKGATAVMLKADEAQGRVGTTSAFISADSANKYNSSVLAPKPTPQLRLVTPNPKARSNTDKKFSMKSSQLSALMQGTIKEVSNDCPSLGDSSPWRVSRLNSTQLLVQHNCWSGAYNAGTGAWVMKDSKPYNPILVTTSATDYDNGKISSVQKGRGIGDCLSKTYWIWTGTSFAKSHESTTGLCRMVEAGGAWQLPTYVTEVKTLR
;
A
#
# COMPACT_ATOMS: atom_id res chain seq x y z
N MET A 1 23.22 -59.21 -58.36
CA MET A 1 23.86 -57.90 -58.16
C MET A 1 22.78 -56.87 -57.85
N VAL A 2 23.00 -56.08 -56.80
CA VAL A 2 22.26 -54.88 -56.34
C VAL A 2 20.77 -55.06 -55.97
N LYS A 3 20.51 -55.23 -54.66
CA LYS A 3 19.22 -54.96 -54.01
C LYS A 3 19.10 -53.46 -53.74
N ASN A 4 18.13 -52.80 -54.37
CA ASN A 4 17.83 -51.39 -54.13
C ASN A 4 16.91 -51.24 -52.90
N LYS A 5 17.40 -50.54 -51.87
CA LYS A 5 16.61 -50.07 -50.72
C LYS A 5 15.95 -48.74 -51.11
N MET A 6 14.62 -48.69 -51.16
CA MET A 6 13.88 -47.42 -51.12
C MET A 6 13.42 -47.16 -49.68
N LEU A 7 13.97 -46.09 -49.08
CA LEU A 7 13.56 -45.55 -47.79
C LEU A 7 12.30 -44.70 -47.97
N PHE A 8 11.26 -45.02 -47.21
CA PHE A 8 10.09 -44.16 -47.00
C PHE A 8 10.48 -42.95 -46.15
N SER A 9 10.31 -41.73 -46.70
CA SER A 9 10.40 -40.48 -45.93
C SER A 9 9.04 -40.15 -45.31
N VAL A 10 8.97 -40.15 -43.98
CA VAL A 10 7.82 -39.69 -43.20
C VAL A 10 7.96 -38.19 -43.00
N LEU A 11 7.07 -37.40 -43.62
CA LEU A 11 6.93 -35.97 -43.33
C LEU A 11 6.13 -35.80 -42.03
N ALA A 12 6.80 -35.49 -40.93
CA ALA A 12 6.16 -35.08 -39.69
C ALA A 12 5.89 -33.56 -39.72
N ALA A 13 4.62 -33.18 -39.85
CA ALA A 13 4.20 -31.79 -39.74
C ALA A 13 4.27 -31.34 -38.26
N MET A 14 5.28 -30.51 -37.94
CA MET A 14 5.36 -29.83 -36.65
C MET A 14 4.45 -28.59 -36.64
N SER A 15 3.28 -28.72 -36.04
CA SER A 15 2.40 -27.59 -35.73
C SER A 15 2.99 -26.78 -34.56
N ALA A 16 3.63 -25.66 -34.87
CA ALA A 16 4.09 -24.69 -33.87
C ALA A 16 2.89 -23.97 -33.25
N GLY A 17 2.48 -24.38 -32.05
CA GLY A 17 1.49 -23.68 -31.24
C GLY A 17 2.02 -22.32 -30.81
N LEU A 18 1.37 -21.24 -31.25
CA LEU A 18 1.59 -19.88 -30.80
C LEU A 18 1.20 -19.76 -29.32
N VAL A 19 2.18 -19.90 -28.42
CA VAL A 19 2.00 -19.58 -27.00
C VAL A 19 2.02 -18.06 -26.88
N SER A 20 0.84 -17.43 -26.88
CA SER A 20 0.72 -16.02 -26.54
C SER A 20 1.22 -15.83 -25.10
N PRO A 21 2.17 -14.93 -24.82
CA PRO A 21 2.55 -14.64 -23.45
C PRO A 21 1.33 -13.98 -22.79
N MET A 22 0.68 -14.71 -21.86
CA MET A 22 -0.20 -14.06 -20.89
C MET A 22 0.64 -12.98 -20.22
N SER A 23 0.32 -11.72 -20.50
CA SER A 23 0.87 -10.59 -19.77
C SER A 23 0.42 -10.76 -18.32
N MET A 24 1.25 -11.40 -17.50
CA MET A 24 1.08 -11.41 -16.06
C MET A 24 1.01 -9.94 -15.66
N ALA A 25 -0.18 -9.50 -15.29
CA ALA A 25 -0.35 -8.18 -14.72
C ALA A 25 0.59 -8.14 -13.52
N ALA A 26 1.73 -7.43 -13.64
CA ALA A 26 2.67 -7.28 -12.55
C ALA A 26 1.88 -6.91 -11.29
N ALA A 27 1.86 -7.82 -10.32
CA ALA A 27 1.21 -7.63 -9.03
C ALA A 27 1.88 -6.43 -8.34
N PRO A 28 1.18 -5.73 -7.44
CA PRO A 28 1.84 -4.76 -6.58
C PRO A 28 3.07 -5.41 -5.94
N ALA A 29 4.21 -4.73 -6.03
CA ALA A 29 5.47 -5.24 -5.52
C ALA A 29 5.69 -4.63 -4.13
N GLU A 30 5.77 -5.48 -3.12
CA GLU A 30 6.14 -5.11 -1.75
C GLU A 30 7.36 -5.93 -1.35
N PHE A 31 8.37 -5.25 -0.82
CA PHE A 31 9.61 -5.89 -0.40
C PHE A 31 10.29 -5.09 0.69
N ILE A 32 10.66 -5.78 1.77
CA ILE A 32 11.38 -5.23 2.92
C ILE A 32 12.75 -5.87 2.95
N HIS A 33 13.79 -5.07 3.12
CA HIS A 33 15.13 -5.57 3.38
C HIS A 33 15.86 -4.64 4.34
N GLN A 34 16.16 -5.17 5.53
CA GLN A 34 16.83 -4.44 6.61
C GLN A 34 16.05 -3.15 6.97
N ASP A 35 16.67 -1.98 6.84
CA ASP A 35 16.09 -0.70 7.26
C ASP A 35 15.32 0.00 6.14
N TRP A 36 15.07 -0.70 5.04
CA TRP A 36 14.40 -0.17 3.86
C TRP A 36 13.26 -1.06 3.40
N GLN A 37 12.29 -0.43 2.73
CA GLN A 37 11.22 -1.12 2.02
C GLN A 37 10.87 -0.41 0.73
N VAL A 38 10.32 -1.15 -0.22
CA VAL A 38 9.69 -0.60 -1.42
C VAL A 38 8.26 -1.11 -1.53
N VAL A 39 7.36 -0.21 -1.91
CA VAL A 39 5.99 -0.53 -2.31
C VAL A 39 5.69 0.11 -3.66
N CYS A 40 5.29 -0.70 -4.64
CA CYS A 40 4.81 -0.25 -5.94
C CYS A 40 3.31 -0.51 -6.06
N ASP A 41 2.53 0.54 -6.31
CA ASP A 41 1.08 0.44 -6.45
C ASP A 41 0.65 -0.11 -7.82
N ASN A 42 -0.66 -0.35 -7.97
CA ASN A 42 -1.30 -0.80 -9.22
C ASN A 42 -1.14 0.16 -10.42
N THR A 43 -0.64 1.39 -10.23
CA THR A 43 -0.27 2.32 -11.32
C THR A 43 1.19 2.16 -11.77
N ARG A 44 1.95 1.28 -11.09
CA ARG A 44 3.40 1.08 -11.16
C ARG A 44 4.22 2.25 -10.58
N THR A 45 3.64 3.07 -9.72
CA THR A 45 4.40 4.07 -8.96
C THR A 45 5.07 3.41 -7.77
N CYS A 46 6.40 3.48 -7.70
CA CYS A 46 7.18 2.89 -6.62
C CYS A 46 7.59 3.94 -5.59
N ARG A 47 7.48 3.55 -4.31
CA ARG A 47 7.83 4.34 -3.13
C ARG A 47 8.82 3.54 -2.30
N LEU A 48 10.03 4.07 -2.13
CA LEU A 48 11.07 3.47 -1.31
C LEU A 48 11.16 4.26 -0.01
N ALA A 49 10.88 3.61 1.12
CA ALA A 49 10.98 4.22 2.44
C ALA A 49 12.20 3.65 3.16
N GLY A 50 13.13 4.53 3.52
CA GLY A 50 14.30 4.22 4.33
C GLY A 50 14.15 4.76 5.73
N TYR A 51 14.75 4.09 6.70
CA TYR A 51 14.65 4.43 8.11
C TYR A 51 16.03 4.50 8.77
N GLN A 52 16.08 5.02 9.99
CA GLN A 52 17.22 4.79 10.86
C GLN A 52 17.37 3.29 11.19
N ALA A 53 18.57 2.90 11.64
CA ALA A 53 18.82 1.55 12.13
C ALA A 53 17.88 1.20 13.29
N GLU A 54 17.41 -0.04 13.34
CA GLU A 54 16.42 -0.49 14.34
C GLU A 54 16.81 -0.20 15.80
N ASN A 55 18.10 -0.29 16.12
CA ASN A 55 18.64 -0.06 17.45
C ASN A 55 18.83 1.43 17.78
N ASN A 56 18.62 2.34 16.83
CA ASN A 56 18.66 3.78 17.05
C ASN A 56 17.23 4.33 17.17
N SER A 57 16.74 4.43 18.41
CA SER A 57 15.39 4.93 18.70
C SER A 57 15.34 6.37 19.23
N ASP A 58 16.50 6.97 19.53
CA ASP A 58 16.60 8.32 20.09
C ASP A 58 16.33 9.40 19.05
N PHE A 59 16.80 9.18 17.82
CA PHE A 59 16.60 10.09 16.68
C PHE A 59 15.98 9.35 15.49
N PRO A 60 14.69 8.95 15.56
CA PRO A 60 14.00 8.32 14.44
C PRO A 60 13.96 9.22 13.21
N VAL A 61 14.25 8.69 12.03
CA VAL A 61 14.18 9.42 10.77
C VAL A 61 13.68 8.51 9.68
N SER A 62 12.92 9.05 8.75
CA SER A 62 12.62 8.34 7.53
C SER A 62 12.75 9.23 6.31
N VAL A 63 13.20 8.62 5.22
CA VAL A 63 13.21 9.21 3.89
C VAL A 63 12.25 8.44 3.00
N LEU A 64 11.53 9.15 2.14
CA LEU A 64 10.67 8.58 1.10
C LEU A 64 11.15 9.03 -0.28
N LEU A 65 11.56 8.07 -1.11
CA LEU A 65 11.87 8.28 -2.52
C LEU A 65 10.70 7.77 -3.37
N ILE A 66 10.21 8.59 -4.29
CA ILE A 66 9.04 8.26 -5.12
C ILE A 66 9.41 8.38 -6.59
N ARG A 67 9.20 7.30 -7.36
CA ARG A 67 9.37 7.27 -8.82
C ARG A 67 8.10 6.72 -9.48
N ARG A 68 7.42 7.57 -10.26
CA ARG A 68 6.31 7.15 -11.13
C ARG A 68 6.82 6.17 -12.20
N ALA A 69 5.92 5.43 -12.84
CA ALA A 69 6.28 4.61 -14.00
C ALA A 69 6.43 5.45 -15.27
N GLY A 70 7.07 4.87 -16.28
CA GLY A 70 7.33 5.50 -17.59
C GLY A 70 8.74 6.05 -17.75
N VAL A 71 9.23 6.07 -18.99
CA VAL A 71 10.63 6.37 -19.34
C VAL A 71 11.16 7.69 -18.77
N ASN A 72 10.35 8.74 -18.77
CA ASN A 72 10.74 10.09 -18.34
C ASN A 72 10.48 10.36 -16.85
N ALA A 73 10.14 9.34 -16.05
CA ALA A 73 9.79 9.53 -14.65
C ALA A 73 11.04 9.82 -13.80
N GLY A 74 11.15 11.06 -13.31
CA GLY A 74 12.12 11.45 -12.30
C GLY A 74 11.79 10.91 -10.90
N VAL A 75 12.76 11.06 -10.00
CA VAL A 75 12.64 10.67 -8.59
C VAL A 75 12.45 11.93 -7.76
N SER A 76 11.50 11.88 -6.84
CA SER A 76 11.33 12.90 -5.79
C SER A 76 11.66 12.30 -4.44
N GLY A 77 12.12 13.13 -3.51
CA GLY A 77 12.50 12.70 -2.17
C GLY A 77 11.90 13.58 -1.09
N LYS A 78 11.50 12.96 0.02
CA LYS A 78 11.01 13.61 1.23
C LYS A 78 11.72 13.08 2.46
N VAL A 79 11.73 13.87 3.53
CA VAL A 79 12.24 13.47 4.84
C VAL A 79 11.27 13.80 5.96
N LYS A 80 11.18 12.90 6.93
CA LYS A 80 10.53 13.07 8.21
C LYS A 80 11.50 12.80 9.35
N LEU A 81 11.51 13.69 10.33
CA LEU A 81 12.28 13.54 11.56
C LEU A 81 11.30 13.23 12.69
N GLY A 82 11.52 12.13 13.39
CA GLY A 82 10.79 11.70 14.57
C GLY A 82 11.60 11.85 15.86
N GLY A 83 11.02 11.39 16.96
CA GLY A 83 11.61 11.45 18.30
C GLY A 83 10.59 11.75 19.39
N ALA A 84 10.69 10.99 20.49
CA ALA A 84 9.78 11.03 21.64
C ALA A 84 10.18 12.04 22.72
N LYS A 85 11.34 12.70 22.61
CA LYS A 85 11.65 13.83 23.50
C LYS A 85 10.77 15.01 23.08
N ASP A 86 10.07 15.60 24.07
CA ASP A 86 9.24 16.82 23.99
C ASP A 86 9.88 18.02 23.25
N SER A 87 11.13 17.91 22.81
CA SER A 87 11.97 18.92 22.19
C SER A 87 12.29 18.71 20.70
N SER A 88 11.89 17.64 20.02
CA SER A 88 12.23 17.45 18.59
C SER A 88 11.04 17.64 17.67
N SER A 89 9.98 16.83 17.78
CA SER A 89 8.75 16.98 16.98
C SER A 89 7.92 18.21 17.39
N LYS A 90 7.79 18.48 18.70
CA LYS A 90 7.11 19.69 19.21
C LYS A 90 7.92 20.97 18.93
N ALA A 91 9.25 20.92 18.99
CA ALA A 91 10.08 22.05 18.58
C ALA A 91 10.05 22.24 17.06
N LEU A 92 10.12 21.18 16.25
CA LEU A 92 9.91 21.24 14.80
C LEU A 92 8.58 21.92 14.43
N LEU A 93 7.51 21.62 15.17
CA LEU A 93 6.18 22.21 14.99
C LEU A 93 6.06 23.65 15.50
N GLN A 94 6.73 24.01 16.60
CA GLN A 94 6.70 25.36 17.17
C GLN A 94 7.55 26.39 16.41
N LEU A 95 8.53 25.94 15.61
CA LEU A 95 9.51 26.81 15.00
C LEU A 95 9.15 27.28 13.57
N GLY A 96 8.03 26.82 13.01
CA GLY A 96 7.47 27.29 11.75
C GLY A 96 8.35 27.06 10.51
N SER A 97 8.07 27.79 9.42
CA SER A 97 8.68 27.59 8.09
C SER A 97 10.11 28.13 7.95
N ARG A 98 10.76 28.58 9.03
CA ARG A 98 12.08 29.22 8.98
C ARG A 98 13.25 28.26 9.13
N HIS A 99 13.01 27.04 9.60
CA HIS A 99 14.07 26.04 9.68
C HIS A 99 14.13 25.18 8.43
N ARG A 100 15.34 24.67 8.23
CA ARG A 100 15.78 23.98 7.05
C ARG A 100 16.58 22.79 7.54
N ILE A 101 16.17 21.60 7.14
CA ILE A 101 16.88 20.37 7.48
C ILE A 101 18.03 20.28 6.48
N SER A 102 19.27 20.25 6.94
CA SER A 102 20.43 20.11 6.06
C SER A 102 20.76 18.64 5.85
N LEU A 103 21.13 18.28 4.63
CA LEU A 103 21.57 16.94 4.28
C LEU A 103 23.09 16.87 4.31
N PHE A 104 23.64 15.98 5.12
CA PHE A 104 25.06 15.66 5.15
C PHE A 104 25.28 14.23 4.64
N ILE A 105 26.25 14.05 3.75
CA ILE A 105 26.68 12.73 3.28
C ILE A 105 28.20 12.65 3.42
N ASN A 106 28.68 11.70 4.20
CA ASN A 106 30.11 11.54 4.53
C ASN A 106 30.73 12.86 4.99
N ASP A 107 30.05 13.51 5.94
CA ASP A 107 30.41 14.81 6.55
C ASP A 107 30.43 16.01 5.59
N LYS A 108 30.09 15.82 4.30
CA LYS A 108 29.89 16.91 3.34
C LYS A 108 28.48 17.49 3.46
N ASP A 109 28.38 18.79 3.70
CA ASP A 109 27.13 19.55 3.66
C ASP A 109 26.63 19.69 2.21
N LEU A 110 25.43 19.16 1.93
CA LEU A 110 24.73 19.27 0.64
C LEU A 110 23.61 20.32 0.70
N GLY A 111 23.62 21.15 1.72
CA GLY A 111 22.71 22.26 1.92
C GLY A 111 21.35 21.84 2.45
N GLU A 112 20.48 22.82 2.45
CA GLU A 112 19.16 22.79 3.05
C GLU A 112 18.10 22.13 2.15
N THR A 113 17.21 21.34 2.75
CA THR A 113 15.95 20.91 2.13
C THR A 113 15.04 22.10 1.83
N LYS A 114 13.97 21.88 1.05
CA LYS A 114 12.89 22.85 0.94
C LYS A 114 12.24 23.09 2.30
N ALA A 115 11.49 24.18 2.42
CA ALA A 115 10.83 24.54 3.67
C ALA A 115 9.99 23.38 4.24
N PHE A 116 10.15 23.15 5.54
CA PHE A 116 9.37 22.16 6.28
C PHE A 116 7.88 22.54 6.29
N SER A 117 7.03 21.53 6.07
CA SER A 117 5.58 21.65 6.09
C SER A 117 5.03 21.09 7.38
N THR A 118 4.45 21.94 8.22
CA THR A 118 3.79 21.52 9.47
C THR A 118 2.48 20.77 9.23
N VAL A 119 1.90 20.89 8.03
CA VAL A 119 0.67 20.19 7.63
C VAL A 119 0.94 18.72 7.33
N THR A 120 2.02 18.46 6.59
CA THR A 120 2.42 17.08 6.19
C THR A 120 3.45 16.47 7.13
N GLY A 121 4.07 17.28 7.98
CA GLY A 121 5.12 16.88 8.91
C GLY A 121 6.44 16.53 8.22
N ASP A 122 6.66 16.98 6.99
CA ASP A 122 7.81 16.60 6.15
C ASP A 122 8.51 17.81 5.49
N ALA A 123 9.68 17.54 4.90
CA ALA A 123 10.36 18.46 3.98
C ALA A 123 10.75 17.73 2.69
N ASP A 124 10.69 18.44 1.55
CA ASP A 124 11.13 17.91 0.26
C ASP A 124 12.63 18.14 0.08
N PHE A 125 13.35 17.16 -0.47
CA PHE A 125 14.70 17.35 -0.97
C PHE A 125 14.71 18.16 -2.28
N THR A 126 15.80 18.86 -2.55
CA THR A 126 16.07 19.43 -3.88
C THR A 126 16.47 18.32 -4.86
N PRO A 127 16.34 18.52 -6.19
CA PRO A 127 16.78 17.53 -7.17
C PRO A 127 18.24 17.10 -7.00
N ALA A 128 19.15 18.04 -6.70
CA ALA A 128 20.56 17.75 -6.47
C ALA A 128 20.78 16.87 -5.23
N GLN A 129 20.04 17.12 -4.14
CA GLN A 129 20.07 16.28 -2.94
C GLN A 129 19.52 14.87 -3.22
N VAL A 130 18.44 14.75 -4.00
CA VAL A 130 17.91 13.42 -4.40
C VAL A 130 18.95 12.64 -5.19
N THR A 131 19.62 13.26 -6.16
CA THR A 131 20.68 12.61 -6.93
C THR A 131 21.83 12.15 -6.04
N ALA A 132 22.34 13.03 -5.17
CA ALA A 132 23.44 12.70 -4.26
C ALA A 132 23.06 11.61 -3.25
N LEU A 133 21.83 11.63 -2.75
CA LEU A 133 21.32 10.62 -1.83
C LEU A 133 21.20 9.26 -2.52
N LEU A 134 20.64 9.20 -3.73
CA LEU A 134 20.56 7.96 -4.49
C LEU A 134 21.95 7.35 -4.73
N GLU A 135 22.94 8.18 -5.09
CA GLU A 135 24.33 7.72 -5.26
C GLU A 135 24.90 7.16 -3.95
N ALA A 136 24.73 7.88 -2.84
CA ALA A 136 25.22 7.46 -1.53
C ALA A 136 24.62 6.13 -1.06
N LEU A 137 23.34 5.90 -1.36
CA LEU A 137 22.61 4.67 -0.99
C LEU A 137 23.07 3.43 -1.77
N THR A 138 23.82 3.59 -2.87
CA THR A 138 24.45 2.46 -3.57
C THR A 138 25.76 2.00 -2.93
N LYS A 139 26.27 2.75 -1.95
CA LYS A 139 27.57 2.56 -1.29
C LYS A 139 27.35 2.44 0.22
N SER A 140 28.42 2.13 0.93
CA SER A 140 28.46 2.35 2.39
C SER A 140 28.68 3.84 2.64
N SER A 141 27.71 4.51 3.25
CA SER A 141 27.69 5.97 3.42
C SER A 141 27.15 6.39 4.78
N LYS A 142 27.77 7.40 5.39
CA LYS A 142 27.21 8.10 6.54
C LYS A 142 26.24 9.18 6.05
N ILE A 143 24.94 8.95 6.22
CA ILE A 143 23.89 9.88 5.78
C ILE A 143 23.21 10.48 7.02
N GLU A 144 23.31 11.80 7.16
CA GLU A 144 22.76 12.52 8.31
C GLU A 144 21.85 13.67 7.88
N LEU A 145 20.76 13.82 8.61
CA LEU A 145 19.85 14.94 8.50
C LEU A 145 20.06 15.80 9.74
N VAL A 146 20.42 17.06 9.53
CA VAL A 146 20.84 17.96 10.60
C VAL A 146 19.84 19.07 10.75
N LEU A 147 19.40 19.29 11.99
CA LEU A 147 18.59 20.42 12.38
C LEU A 147 19.16 21.00 13.66
N ARG A 148 19.66 22.23 13.58
CA ARG A 148 20.38 22.89 14.68
C ARG A 148 21.54 22.00 15.15
N ASN A 149 21.54 21.58 16.42
CA ASN A 149 22.58 20.75 17.01
C ASN A 149 22.23 19.26 17.03
N SER A 150 21.08 18.88 16.47
CA SER A 150 20.61 17.50 16.44
C SER A 150 20.88 16.86 15.08
N ARG A 151 21.27 15.59 15.12
CA ARG A 151 21.62 14.79 13.93
C ARG A 151 20.81 13.51 13.94
N TRP A 152 20.12 13.25 12.84
CA TRP A 152 19.39 12.02 12.60
C TRP A 152 20.14 11.21 11.56
N GLN A 153 20.54 9.99 11.91
CA GLN A 153 21.27 9.12 11.00
C GLN A 153 20.30 8.22 10.23
N LEU A 154 20.28 8.36 8.91
CA LEU A 154 19.58 7.44 8.02
C LEU A 154 20.45 6.19 7.80
N SER A 155 19.87 5.00 7.86
CA SER A 155 20.57 3.77 7.52
C SER A 155 20.72 3.63 6.00
N ASP A 156 21.86 3.17 5.52
CA ASP A 156 22.09 2.75 4.13
C ASP A 156 21.81 1.25 3.92
N LYS A 157 21.64 0.50 5.01
CA LYS A 157 21.49 -0.95 5.04
C LYS A 157 20.19 -1.42 4.39
N GLY A 158 20.35 -2.04 3.23
CA GLY A 158 19.27 -2.63 2.44
C GLY A 158 18.70 -1.73 1.34
N ALA A 159 19.18 -0.49 1.23
CA ALA A 159 18.74 0.46 0.21
C ALA A 159 18.92 -0.08 -1.22
N THR A 160 20.08 -0.65 -1.53
CA THR A 160 20.38 -1.27 -2.84
C THR A 160 19.39 -2.38 -3.21
N ALA A 161 18.99 -3.21 -2.25
CA ALA A 161 18.08 -4.33 -2.50
C ALA A 161 16.67 -3.84 -2.87
N VAL A 162 16.16 -2.82 -2.16
CA VAL A 162 14.84 -2.24 -2.46
C VAL A 162 14.87 -1.38 -3.73
N MET A 163 16.00 -0.73 -4.04
CA MET A 163 16.23 -0.02 -5.31
C MET A 163 16.19 -0.97 -6.49
N LEU A 164 16.89 -2.12 -6.40
CA LEU A 164 16.84 -3.16 -7.42
C LEU A 164 15.42 -3.71 -7.60
N LYS A 165 14.68 -3.92 -6.51
CA LYS A 165 13.29 -4.39 -6.59
C LYS A 165 12.36 -3.38 -7.25
N ALA A 166 12.57 -2.08 -7.00
CA ALA A 166 11.85 -1.01 -7.69
C ALA A 166 12.15 -0.99 -9.20
N ASP A 167 13.42 -1.21 -9.58
CA ASP A 167 13.83 -1.31 -10.98
C ASP A 167 13.20 -2.54 -11.66
N GLU A 168 13.13 -3.69 -10.97
CA GLU A 168 12.46 -4.90 -11.47
C GLU A 168 10.98 -4.62 -11.76
N ALA A 169 10.27 -4.03 -10.80
CA ALA A 169 8.84 -3.72 -10.91
C ALA A 169 8.52 -2.72 -12.04
N GLN A 170 9.47 -1.86 -12.40
CA GLN A 170 9.31 -0.85 -13.47
C GLN A 170 9.99 -1.24 -14.79
N GLY A 171 10.59 -2.43 -14.88
CA GLY A 171 11.29 -2.89 -16.08
C GLY A 171 12.56 -2.09 -16.39
N ARG A 172 13.23 -1.56 -15.38
CA ARG A 172 14.44 -0.73 -15.53
C ARG A 172 15.74 -1.49 -15.33
N VAL A 173 15.72 -2.72 -14.82
CA VAL A 173 16.95 -3.51 -14.59
C VAL A 173 17.75 -3.65 -15.88
N GLY A 174 18.99 -3.15 -15.86
CA GLY A 174 19.91 -3.14 -17.00
C GLY A 174 19.73 -1.98 -17.98
N THR A 175 18.88 -0.99 -17.64
CA THR A 175 18.74 0.27 -18.39
C THR A 175 19.57 1.39 -17.74
N THR A 176 19.85 2.45 -18.50
CA THR A 176 20.56 3.64 -17.97
C THR A 176 19.74 4.46 -16.98
N SER A 177 18.45 4.17 -16.85
CA SER A 177 17.53 4.85 -15.93
C SER A 177 17.26 4.07 -14.63
N ALA A 178 17.94 2.93 -14.44
CA ALA A 178 17.91 2.16 -13.21
C ALA A 178 18.47 2.95 -12.03
N PHE A 179 17.98 2.68 -10.82
CA PHE A 179 18.65 3.13 -9.60
C PHE A 179 20.02 2.46 -9.44
N ILE A 180 20.07 1.16 -9.72
CA ILE A 180 21.31 0.38 -9.69
C ILE A 180 21.78 0.20 -11.13
N SER A 181 22.77 0.99 -11.54
CA SER A 181 23.41 0.79 -12.83
C SER A 181 24.26 -0.48 -12.80
N ALA A 182 24.10 -1.33 -13.80
CA ALA A 182 25.11 -2.34 -14.10
C ALA A 182 26.21 -1.68 -14.95
N ASP A 183 27.45 -2.12 -14.81
CA ASP A 183 28.59 -1.66 -15.63
C ASP A 183 28.39 -1.91 -17.14
N SER A 184 27.36 -2.67 -17.51
CA SER A 184 26.90 -2.90 -18.89
C SER A 184 25.38 -2.71 -19.02
N ALA A 185 24.92 -1.46 -18.92
CA ALA A 185 23.53 -1.10 -19.22
C ALA A 185 23.22 -1.29 -20.71
N ASN A 186 22.93 -2.53 -21.10
CA ASN A 186 22.72 -2.93 -22.50
C ASN A 186 21.27 -2.81 -22.95
N LYS A 187 20.33 -2.49 -22.05
CA LYS A 187 18.91 -2.31 -22.39
C LYS A 187 18.56 -0.85 -22.63
N TYR A 188 17.86 -0.60 -23.73
CA TYR A 188 17.31 0.71 -24.04
C TYR A 188 16.19 1.10 -23.07
N ASN A 189 16.06 2.39 -22.81
CA ASN A 189 14.99 2.95 -21.97
C ASN A 189 13.57 2.75 -22.56
N SER A 190 13.45 2.33 -23.82
CA SER A 190 12.18 1.90 -24.43
C SER A 190 11.62 0.61 -23.81
N SER A 191 12.44 -0.17 -23.11
CA SER A 191 12.02 -1.37 -22.37
C SER A 191 11.37 -1.06 -21.01
N VAL A 192 11.42 0.21 -20.57
CA VAL A 192 10.81 0.66 -19.31
C VAL A 192 9.28 0.57 -19.41
N LEU A 193 8.66 0.00 -18.38
CA LEU A 193 7.22 -0.18 -18.34
C LEU A 193 6.50 1.18 -18.24
N ALA A 194 5.52 1.38 -19.12
CA ALA A 194 4.60 2.51 -19.07
C ALA A 194 3.75 2.47 -17.78
N PRO A 195 3.26 3.63 -17.30
CA PRO A 195 2.29 3.67 -16.20
C PRO A 195 1.01 2.92 -16.56
N LYS A 196 0.37 2.31 -15.56
CA LYS A 196 -0.97 1.72 -15.70
C LYS A 196 -2.04 2.75 -15.32
N PRO A 197 -3.20 2.78 -16.00
CA PRO A 197 -4.28 3.68 -15.64
C PRO A 197 -4.83 3.34 -14.24
N THR A 198 -5.12 4.37 -13.47
CA THR A 198 -5.77 4.21 -12.15
C THR A 198 -7.22 3.77 -12.35
N PRO A 199 -7.68 2.67 -11.71
CA PRO A 199 -9.08 2.27 -11.77
C PRO A 199 -10.00 3.36 -11.23
N GLN A 200 -11.16 3.52 -11.86
CA GLN A 200 -12.17 4.51 -11.51
C GLN A 200 -13.28 3.81 -10.73
N LEU A 201 -13.60 4.33 -9.55
CA LEU A 201 -14.75 3.90 -8.79
C LEU A 201 -15.72 5.06 -8.59
N ARG A 202 -16.99 4.72 -8.45
CA ARG A 202 -18.06 5.67 -8.22
C ARG A 202 -18.63 5.43 -6.84
N LEU A 203 -18.51 6.43 -5.95
CA LEU A 203 -19.20 6.41 -4.67
C LEU A 203 -20.66 6.79 -4.89
N VAL A 204 -21.56 5.89 -4.50
CA VAL A 204 -23.00 6.15 -4.43
C VAL A 204 -23.39 6.25 -2.97
N THR A 205 -24.10 7.31 -2.60
CA THR A 205 -24.58 7.47 -1.21
C THR A 205 -25.66 6.44 -0.92
N PRO A 206 -25.52 5.60 0.12
CA PRO A 206 -26.59 4.70 0.54
C PRO A 206 -27.86 5.46 0.92
N ASN A 207 -29.02 4.86 0.69
CA ASN A 207 -30.31 5.40 1.14
C ASN A 207 -30.86 4.57 2.32
N PRO A 208 -30.51 4.92 3.57
CA PRO A 208 -30.97 4.18 4.75
C PRO A 208 -32.48 4.29 4.98
N LYS A 209 -33.13 5.31 4.39
CA LYS A 209 -34.58 5.53 4.47
C LYS A 209 -35.36 4.89 3.32
N ALA A 210 -34.70 4.18 2.40
CA ALA A 210 -35.38 3.52 1.30
C ALA A 210 -36.42 2.53 1.83
N ARG A 211 -37.62 2.55 1.25
CA ARG A 211 -38.64 1.53 1.52
C ARG A 211 -38.20 0.21 0.86
N SER A 212 -38.44 -0.91 1.54
CA SER A 212 -38.20 -2.23 0.94
C SER A 212 -39.13 -2.40 -0.26
N ASN A 213 -38.64 -2.97 -1.36
CA ASN A 213 -39.50 -3.35 -2.49
C ASN A 213 -40.55 -4.41 -2.09
N THR A 214 -40.36 -5.11 -0.97
CA THR A 214 -41.33 -6.09 -0.46
C THR A 214 -42.31 -5.50 0.55
N ASP A 215 -42.19 -4.20 0.87
CA ASP A 215 -42.97 -3.50 1.89
C ASP A 215 -42.92 -4.10 3.30
N LYS A 216 -41.98 -5.01 3.55
CA LYS A 216 -41.76 -5.65 4.85
C LYS A 216 -40.49 -5.10 5.51
N LYS A 217 -40.57 -4.89 6.82
CA LYS A 217 -39.38 -4.61 7.64
C LYS A 217 -38.55 -5.88 7.72
N PHE A 218 -37.26 -5.79 7.40
CA PHE A 218 -36.33 -6.90 7.56
C PHE A 218 -36.23 -7.29 9.05
N SER A 219 -36.33 -8.58 9.33
CA SER A 219 -36.18 -9.16 10.66
C SER A 219 -35.61 -10.57 10.51
N MET A 220 -34.55 -10.87 11.26
CA MET A 220 -33.87 -12.17 11.27
C MET A 220 -33.23 -12.37 12.64
N LYS A 221 -33.30 -13.59 13.19
CA LYS A 221 -32.65 -13.90 14.47
C LYS A 221 -31.12 -13.89 14.31
N SER A 222 -30.39 -13.50 15.34
CA SER A 222 -28.92 -13.50 15.33
C SER A 222 -28.34 -14.86 14.92
N SER A 223 -28.88 -15.97 15.43
CA SER A 223 -28.43 -17.33 15.05
C SER A 223 -28.62 -17.65 13.58
N GLN A 224 -29.65 -17.10 12.93
CA GLN A 224 -29.87 -17.25 11.50
C GLN A 224 -28.89 -16.39 10.69
N LEU A 225 -28.57 -15.18 11.17
CA LEU A 225 -27.52 -14.34 10.57
C LEU A 225 -26.16 -15.02 10.68
N SER A 226 -25.77 -15.50 11.87
CA SER A 226 -24.51 -16.24 12.07
C SER A 226 -24.40 -17.43 11.11
N ALA A 227 -25.42 -18.29 11.04
CA ALA A 227 -25.44 -19.45 10.14
C ALA A 227 -25.34 -19.04 8.66
N LEU A 228 -26.01 -17.94 8.26
CA LEU A 228 -25.98 -17.44 6.90
C LEU A 228 -24.59 -16.89 6.53
N MET A 229 -23.94 -16.15 7.43
CA MET A 229 -22.61 -15.57 7.19
C MET A 229 -21.49 -16.61 7.28
N GLN A 230 -21.66 -17.66 8.07
CA GLN A 230 -20.69 -18.75 8.22
C GLN A 230 -20.30 -19.35 6.86
N GLY A 231 -21.28 -19.53 5.96
CA GLY A 231 -21.05 -20.05 4.61
C GLY A 231 -20.26 -19.14 3.67
N THR A 232 -19.93 -17.91 4.08
CA THR A 232 -19.15 -16.94 3.28
C THR A 232 -17.68 -16.84 3.69
N ILE A 233 -17.30 -17.50 4.79
CA ILE A 233 -15.95 -17.45 5.36
C ILE A 233 -15.33 -18.84 5.22
N LYS A 234 -14.09 -18.90 4.71
CA LYS A 234 -13.40 -20.17 4.50
C LYS A 234 -13.02 -20.82 5.83
N GLU A 235 -12.41 -20.05 6.74
CA GLU A 235 -11.98 -20.54 8.06
C GLU A 235 -12.52 -19.65 9.17
N VAL A 236 -13.75 -19.91 9.59
CA VAL A 236 -14.48 -19.10 10.57
C VAL A 236 -13.72 -18.98 11.89
N SER A 237 -13.09 -20.06 12.37
CA SER A 237 -12.30 -20.04 13.61
C SER A 237 -11.12 -19.07 13.57
N ASN A 238 -10.58 -18.80 12.39
CA ASN A 238 -9.41 -17.93 12.20
C ASN A 238 -9.85 -16.51 11.83
N ASP A 239 -10.77 -16.38 10.87
CA ASP A 239 -11.13 -15.09 10.28
C ASP A 239 -12.25 -14.37 11.04
N CYS A 240 -13.10 -15.10 11.76
CA CYS A 240 -14.23 -14.56 12.52
C CYS A 240 -14.65 -15.46 13.71
N PRO A 241 -13.74 -15.73 14.67
CA PRO A 241 -14.01 -16.63 15.80
C PRO A 241 -15.23 -16.22 16.64
N SER A 242 -15.56 -14.93 16.69
CA SER A 242 -16.72 -14.40 17.43
C SER A 242 -18.06 -14.56 16.70
N LEU A 243 -18.13 -15.07 15.47
CA LEU A 243 -19.36 -15.06 14.66
C LEU A 243 -20.61 -15.66 15.33
N GLY A 244 -20.41 -16.64 16.21
CA GLY A 244 -21.47 -17.34 16.94
C GLY A 244 -21.75 -16.78 18.34
N ASP A 245 -21.06 -15.72 18.75
CA ASP A 245 -21.22 -15.13 20.07
C ASP A 245 -22.51 -14.29 20.18
N SER A 246 -22.77 -13.78 21.39
CA SER A 246 -23.97 -12.98 21.70
C SER A 246 -23.82 -11.50 21.37
N SER A 247 -22.71 -11.07 20.76
CA SER A 247 -22.49 -9.68 20.42
C SER A 247 -23.51 -9.18 19.38
N PRO A 248 -23.91 -7.90 19.45
CA PRO A 248 -25.01 -7.40 18.65
C PRO A 248 -24.68 -7.38 17.15
N TRP A 249 -25.69 -7.68 16.35
CA TRP A 249 -25.65 -7.48 14.91
C TRP A 249 -26.12 -6.06 14.58
N ARG A 250 -25.40 -5.38 13.68
CA ARG A 250 -25.82 -4.09 13.13
C ARG A 250 -26.27 -4.29 11.69
N VAL A 251 -27.53 -3.96 11.40
CA VAL A 251 -28.13 -4.08 10.06
C VAL A 251 -28.54 -2.69 9.59
N SER A 252 -27.94 -2.23 8.50
CA SER A 252 -28.21 -0.92 7.90
C SER A 252 -28.70 -1.09 6.47
N ARG A 253 -29.71 -0.34 6.06
CA ARG A 253 -30.19 -0.39 4.67
C ARG A 253 -29.26 0.39 3.74
N LEU A 254 -28.91 -0.21 2.60
CA LEU A 254 -28.10 0.44 1.56
C LEU A 254 -28.97 1.03 0.45
N ASN A 255 -30.02 0.30 0.05
CA ASN A 255 -31.01 0.73 -0.93
C ASN A 255 -32.34 -0.05 -0.72
N SER A 256 -33.26 -0.01 -1.68
CA SER A 256 -34.57 -0.66 -1.54
C SER A 256 -34.55 -2.20 -1.51
N THR A 257 -33.40 -2.84 -1.79
CA THR A 257 -33.26 -4.31 -1.81
C THR A 257 -32.06 -4.86 -1.05
N GLN A 258 -31.08 -4.03 -0.69
CA GLN A 258 -29.82 -4.46 -0.08
C GLN A 258 -29.59 -3.88 1.30
N LEU A 259 -28.96 -4.69 2.14
CA LEU A 259 -28.57 -4.40 3.52
C LEU A 259 -27.06 -4.56 3.66
N LEU A 260 -26.46 -3.71 4.48
CA LEU A 260 -25.16 -3.93 5.10
C LEU A 260 -25.41 -4.58 6.46
N VAL A 261 -24.80 -5.75 6.66
CA VAL A 261 -24.87 -6.49 7.92
C VAL A 261 -23.47 -6.52 8.53
N GLN A 262 -23.36 -6.21 9.81
CA GLN A 262 -22.09 -6.14 10.53
C GLN A 262 -22.17 -6.87 11.86
N HIS A 263 -21.06 -7.50 12.26
CA HIS A 263 -20.92 -8.21 13.52
C HIS A 263 -19.45 -8.29 13.94
N ASN A 264 -19.17 -8.31 15.24
CA ASN A 264 -17.80 -8.41 15.74
C ASN A 264 -17.22 -9.79 15.35
N CYS A 265 -16.04 -9.81 14.73
CA CYS A 265 -15.41 -11.05 14.29
C CYS A 265 -14.26 -11.46 15.19
N TRP A 266 -13.45 -10.52 15.66
CA TRP A 266 -12.32 -10.81 16.53
C TRP A 266 -11.86 -9.55 17.27
N SER A 267 -11.23 -9.76 18.42
CA SER A 267 -10.52 -8.74 19.18
C SER A 267 -9.15 -9.28 19.54
N GLY A 268 -8.12 -8.47 19.33
CA GLY A 268 -6.73 -8.75 19.72
C GLY A 268 -6.21 -7.71 20.71
N ALA A 269 -4.93 -7.81 21.06
CA ALA A 269 -4.32 -6.98 22.12
C ALA A 269 -4.45 -5.46 21.89
N TYR A 270 -4.49 -5.01 20.63
CA TYR A 270 -4.55 -3.59 20.28
C TYR A 270 -5.38 -3.29 19.02
N ASN A 271 -6.06 -4.31 18.49
CA ASN A 271 -6.84 -4.27 17.25
C ASN A 271 -8.16 -5.02 17.44
N ALA A 272 -9.15 -4.70 16.62
CA ALA A 272 -10.39 -5.46 16.50
C ALA A 272 -10.85 -5.47 15.04
N GLY A 273 -11.67 -6.46 14.70
CA GLY A 273 -12.24 -6.62 13.37
C GLY A 273 -13.72 -6.89 13.43
N THR A 274 -14.47 -6.06 12.71
CA THR A 274 -15.89 -6.28 12.43
C THR A 274 -16.04 -6.93 11.07
N GLY A 275 -16.79 -8.01 11.00
CA GLY A 275 -17.30 -8.57 9.76
C GLY A 275 -18.33 -7.66 9.13
N ALA A 276 -18.23 -7.47 7.81
CA ALA A 276 -19.16 -6.69 7.02
C ALA A 276 -19.59 -7.45 5.78
N TRP A 277 -20.91 -7.56 5.58
CA TRP A 277 -21.51 -8.28 4.46
C TRP A 277 -22.57 -7.42 3.77
N VAL A 278 -22.66 -7.57 2.44
CA VAL A 278 -23.82 -7.10 1.68
C VAL A 278 -24.75 -8.27 1.46
N MET A 279 -26.04 -8.10 1.75
CA MET A 279 -27.05 -9.12 1.47
C MET A 279 -28.35 -8.50 0.98
N LYS A 280 -29.21 -9.29 0.33
CA LYS A 280 -30.58 -8.86 -0.01
C LYS A 280 -31.45 -8.83 1.24
N ASP A 281 -32.48 -7.99 1.24
CA ASP A 281 -33.49 -7.93 2.31
C ASP A 281 -34.61 -8.97 2.17
N SER A 282 -34.57 -9.79 1.11
CA SER A 282 -35.50 -10.90 0.86
C SER A 282 -34.77 -12.16 0.36
N LYS A 283 -35.44 -13.30 0.42
CA LYS A 283 -34.89 -14.57 -0.09
C LYS A 283 -34.83 -14.54 -1.64
N PRO A 284 -33.78 -15.12 -2.25
CA PRO A 284 -32.59 -15.69 -1.62
C PRO A 284 -31.64 -14.57 -1.14
N TYR A 285 -31.23 -14.63 0.14
CA TYR A 285 -30.54 -13.54 0.83
C TYR A 285 -29.15 -13.23 0.28
N ASN A 286 -28.43 -14.24 -0.22
CA ASN A 286 -27.12 -14.13 -0.91
C ASN A 286 -26.12 -13.17 -0.24
N PRO A 287 -25.66 -13.47 0.99
CA PRO A 287 -24.63 -12.68 1.65
C PRO A 287 -23.32 -12.71 0.87
N ILE A 288 -22.66 -11.56 0.76
CA ILE A 288 -21.35 -11.38 0.16
C ILE A 288 -20.45 -10.72 1.19
N LEU A 289 -19.41 -11.42 1.63
CA LEU A 289 -18.40 -10.91 2.55
C LEU A 289 -17.61 -9.77 1.88
N VAL A 290 -17.51 -8.64 2.56
CA VAL A 290 -16.63 -7.52 2.17
C VAL A 290 -15.29 -7.63 2.87
N THR A 291 -15.30 -7.79 4.20
CA THR A 291 -14.11 -7.97 5.04
C THR A 291 -14.52 -8.48 6.42
N THR A 292 -13.61 -9.16 7.12
CA THR A 292 -13.73 -9.51 8.55
C THR A 292 -12.98 -8.54 9.47
N SER A 293 -12.34 -7.51 8.92
CA SER A 293 -11.43 -6.61 9.64
C SER A 293 -11.87 -5.16 9.58
N ALA A 294 -13.16 -4.86 9.36
CA ALA A 294 -13.64 -3.49 9.38
C ALA A 294 -13.43 -2.87 10.78
N THR A 295 -12.87 -1.67 10.81
CA THR A 295 -12.75 -0.83 11.98
C THR A 295 -13.94 0.12 12.10
N ASP A 296 -14.43 0.62 10.96
CA ASP A 296 -15.56 1.57 10.93
C ASP A 296 -16.35 1.48 9.60
N TYR A 297 -17.59 1.97 9.67
CA TYR A 297 -18.47 2.18 8.52
C TYR A 297 -19.21 3.52 8.65
N ASP A 298 -19.06 4.37 7.63
CA ASP A 298 -19.82 5.62 7.48
C ASP A 298 -20.26 5.85 6.03
N ASN A 299 -21.55 6.11 5.81
CA ASN A 299 -22.13 6.59 4.54
C ASN A 299 -21.58 5.92 3.26
N GLY A 300 -21.57 4.59 3.24
CA GLY A 300 -21.10 3.84 2.07
C GLY A 300 -19.58 3.70 2.00
N LYS A 301 -18.86 3.96 3.08
CA LYS A 301 -17.40 3.75 3.19
C LYS A 301 -17.12 2.80 4.34
N ILE A 302 -16.40 1.73 4.06
CA ILE A 302 -15.87 0.82 5.08
C ILE A 302 -14.37 1.07 5.17
N SER A 303 -13.85 1.19 6.39
CA SER A 303 -12.42 1.28 6.64
C SER A 303 -11.96 0.13 7.53
N SER A 304 -10.80 -0.44 7.21
CA SER A 304 -9.98 -1.26 8.09
C SER A 304 -8.70 -0.49 8.36
N VAL A 305 -8.42 -0.18 9.62
CA VAL A 305 -7.18 0.46 10.07
C VAL A 305 -6.66 -0.36 11.25
N GLN A 306 -5.55 -1.06 11.04
CA GLN A 306 -5.01 -2.00 12.01
C GLN A 306 -3.58 -1.59 12.36
N LYS A 307 -3.27 -1.57 13.65
CA LYS A 307 -1.91 -1.27 14.13
C LYS A 307 -1.00 -2.45 13.86
N GLY A 308 0.26 -2.20 13.48
CA GLY A 308 1.28 -3.26 13.41
C GLY A 308 1.76 -3.72 14.80
N ARG A 309 1.70 -2.84 15.80
CA ARG A 309 1.99 -3.14 17.21
C ARG A 309 1.28 -2.16 18.14
N GLY A 310 1.26 -2.45 19.45
CA GLY A 310 0.52 -1.68 20.45
C GLY A 310 0.78 -0.17 20.45
N ILE A 311 2.02 0.24 20.15
CA ILE A 311 2.43 1.66 20.04
C ILE A 311 1.67 2.39 18.92
N GLY A 312 1.31 1.71 17.83
CA GLY A 312 0.61 2.30 16.70
C GLY A 312 1.47 3.26 15.87
N ASP A 313 2.78 3.09 15.86
CA ASP A 313 3.75 3.84 15.04
C ASP A 313 3.89 3.29 13.60
N CYS A 314 3.01 2.37 13.22
CA CYS A 314 2.86 1.78 11.91
C CYS A 314 1.45 1.17 11.83
N LEU A 315 0.80 1.29 10.67
CA LEU A 315 -0.58 0.85 10.44
C LEU A 315 -0.68 0.15 9.08
N SER A 316 -1.60 -0.82 8.97
CA SER A 316 -2.18 -1.24 7.69
C SER A 316 -3.57 -0.62 7.53
N LYS A 317 -3.92 -0.30 6.28
CA LYS A 317 -5.15 0.40 5.92
C LYS A 317 -5.75 -0.19 4.66
N THR A 318 -7.03 -0.52 4.72
CA THR A 318 -7.82 -0.90 3.54
C THR A 318 -9.15 -0.17 3.57
N TYR A 319 -9.57 0.38 2.44
CA TYR A 319 -10.80 1.13 2.31
C TYR A 319 -11.67 0.57 1.20
N TRP A 320 -12.97 0.47 1.44
CA TRP A 320 -13.96 0.08 0.45
C TRP A 320 -15.04 1.14 0.34
N ILE A 321 -15.59 1.30 -0.86
CA ILE A 321 -16.70 2.22 -1.11
C ILE A 321 -17.89 1.52 -1.77
N TRP A 322 -19.09 1.97 -1.43
CA TRP A 322 -20.35 1.51 -2.00
C TRP A 322 -20.54 2.08 -3.41
N THR A 323 -20.72 1.18 -4.38
CA THR A 323 -20.86 1.53 -5.81
C THR A 323 -22.31 1.65 -6.28
N GLY A 324 -23.26 1.43 -5.37
CA GLY A 324 -24.68 1.27 -5.65
C GLY A 324 -25.14 -0.20 -5.67
N THR A 325 -24.22 -1.14 -5.85
CA THR A 325 -24.49 -2.58 -5.93
C THR A 325 -23.60 -3.44 -5.04
N SER A 326 -22.33 -3.06 -4.85
CA SER A 326 -21.36 -3.74 -4.00
C SER A 326 -20.38 -2.76 -3.35
N PHE A 327 -19.69 -3.21 -2.29
CA PHE A 327 -18.50 -2.52 -1.80
C PHE A 327 -17.28 -2.94 -2.61
N ALA A 328 -16.61 -1.98 -3.23
CA ALA A 328 -15.38 -2.20 -3.99
C ALA A 328 -14.18 -1.63 -3.22
N LYS A 329 -13.07 -2.39 -3.17
CA LYS A 329 -11.82 -1.91 -2.57
C LYS A 329 -11.34 -0.69 -3.36
N SER A 330 -11.17 0.42 -2.66
CA SER A 330 -10.80 1.73 -3.22
C SER A 330 -9.34 2.08 -2.94
N HIS A 331 -8.77 1.55 -1.87
CA HIS A 331 -7.40 1.83 -1.46
C HIS A 331 -6.88 0.75 -0.51
N GLU A 332 -5.59 0.45 -0.61
CA GLU A 332 -4.87 -0.44 0.29
C GLU A 332 -3.44 0.06 0.46
N SER A 333 -2.99 0.18 1.70
CA SER A 333 -1.66 0.72 2.03
C SER A 333 -1.20 0.31 3.41
N THR A 334 0.11 0.34 3.64
CA THR A 334 0.68 0.45 4.99
C THR A 334 1.22 1.86 5.22
N THR A 335 1.62 2.15 6.45
CA THR A 335 2.43 3.34 6.77
C THR A 335 3.91 3.04 6.95
N GLY A 336 4.29 1.83 6.58
CA GLY A 336 5.65 1.36 6.55
C GLY A 336 6.12 0.72 7.87
N LEU A 337 7.43 0.73 8.08
CA LEU A 337 8.05 0.03 9.20
C LEU A 337 7.77 0.75 10.52
N CYS A 338 7.61 -0.03 11.59
CA CYS A 338 7.36 0.43 12.95
C CYS A 338 8.65 0.99 13.58
N ARG A 339 9.09 2.15 13.10
CA ARG A 339 10.37 2.79 13.42
C ARG A 339 10.21 4.04 14.30
N MET A 340 9.06 4.23 14.95
CA MET A 340 8.78 5.33 15.90
C MET A 340 9.01 6.75 15.35
N VAL A 341 8.89 6.91 14.02
CA VAL A 341 9.04 8.22 13.38
C VAL A 341 7.88 9.14 13.79
N GLU A 342 6.65 8.64 13.73
CA GLU A 342 5.46 9.35 14.21
C GLU A 342 4.32 8.37 14.52
N ALA A 343 3.33 8.84 15.28
CA ALA A 343 2.10 8.10 15.49
C ALA A 343 1.39 7.87 14.15
N GLY A 344 0.96 6.64 13.91
CA GLY A 344 0.35 6.23 12.65
C GLY A 344 1.36 5.88 11.55
N GLY A 345 2.67 6.09 11.76
CA GLY A 345 3.77 5.76 10.84
C GLY A 345 4.13 6.84 9.83
N ALA A 346 5.35 6.77 9.31
CA ALA A 346 6.00 7.88 8.59
C ALA A 346 5.33 8.25 7.26
N TRP A 347 4.84 7.26 6.50
CA TRP A 347 4.44 7.48 5.11
C TRP A 347 3.08 6.86 4.80
N GLN A 348 2.57 7.09 3.60
CA GLN A 348 1.51 6.26 3.02
C GLN A 348 2.15 5.46 1.87
N LEU A 349 2.17 4.14 2.00
CA LEU A 349 2.78 3.23 1.04
C LEU A 349 1.68 2.34 0.43
N PRO A 350 0.92 2.85 -0.55
CA PRO A 350 -0.16 2.10 -1.15
C PRO A 350 0.34 0.99 -2.07
N THR A 351 -0.32 -0.15 -2.00
CA THR A 351 -0.25 -1.24 -2.98
C THR A 351 -1.37 -1.12 -4.01
N TYR A 352 -2.48 -0.47 -3.62
CA TYR A 352 -3.64 -0.27 -4.48
C TYR A 352 -4.25 1.12 -4.29
N VAL A 353 -4.44 1.83 -5.39
CA VAL A 353 -5.11 3.13 -5.45
C VAL A 353 -6.20 3.14 -6.52
N THR A 354 -7.24 3.93 -6.29
CA THR A 354 -8.31 4.21 -7.27
C THR A 354 -8.60 5.71 -7.30
N GLU A 355 -9.17 6.18 -8.40
CA GLU A 355 -9.81 7.49 -8.44
C GLU A 355 -11.29 7.32 -8.08
N VAL A 356 -11.74 8.03 -7.04
CA VAL A 356 -13.11 7.95 -6.56
C VAL A 356 -13.89 9.19 -6.99
N LYS A 357 -14.92 8.98 -7.80
CA LYS A 357 -15.87 10.02 -8.19
C LYS A 357 -17.12 9.94 -7.30
N THR A 358 -17.49 11.06 -6.68
CA THR A 358 -18.72 11.16 -5.91
C THR A 358 -19.84 11.66 -6.80
N LEU A 359 -20.93 10.92 -6.90
CA LEU A 359 -22.17 11.47 -7.44
C LEU A 359 -22.83 12.31 -6.33
N ARG A 360 -23.10 13.58 -6.65
CA ARG A 360 -23.98 14.42 -5.84
C ARG A 360 -25.42 14.02 -6.05
#